data_AF-B0R8G8-F1
#
_entry.id   AF-B0R8G8-F1
#
_cell.length_a   1.000
_cell.length_b   1.000
_cell.length_c   1.000
_cell.angle_alpha   90.00
_cell.angle_beta   90.00
_cell.angle_gamma   90.00
#
_symmetry.space_group_name_H-M   'P 1'
#
loop_
_entity.id
_entity.type
_entity.pdbx_description
1 polymer ?
#
loop_
_entity_poly.entity_id
_entity_poly.type
_entity_poly.pdbx_seq_one_letter_code
_entity_poly.pdbx_strand_id
1 'polypeptide(L)'
;MGCFVAGFSPQWEVEGVSSETHQSTNCIEQQDHGLEGGAMTDTETVFDVLANRRRRWVLGVLALSPRNPISVRGLAESIAAFEFENPTTTQTKRVRTSLRRTHLAALEDLDAIHISQDGVSPGPAFHTIFHVLAVGLTHQPHTQS
;
A
#
# COMPACT_ATOMS: atom_id res chain seq x y z
N MET A 1 -15.54 -34.65 22.20
CA MET A 1 -16.17 -34.05 21.02
C MET A 1 -15.17 -33.05 20.46
N GLY A 2 -14.36 -33.30 19.44
CA GLY A 2 -14.48 -34.21 18.30
C GLY A 2 -14.50 -33.38 17.01
N CYS A 3 -13.30 -33.16 16.44
CA CYS A 3 -12.88 -32.78 15.07
C CYS A 3 -13.96 -32.61 13.97
N PHE A 4 -13.95 -31.52 13.20
CA PHE A 4 -13.22 -31.24 11.93
C PHE A 4 -13.82 -31.86 10.67
N VAL A 5 -14.22 -31.03 9.70
CA VAL A 5 -13.92 -31.03 8.23
C VAL A 5 -14.79 -29.92 7.60
N ALA A 6 -14.32 -28.79 7.05
CA ALA A 6 -13.31 -28.55 6.00
C ALA A 6 -13.54 -29.41 4.76
N GLY A 7 -14.44 -28.96 3.88
CA GLY A 7 -14.54 -29.38 2.49
C GLY A 7 -14.13 -28.21 1.59
N PHE A 8 -12.82 -27.96 1.50
CA PHE A 8 -12.24 -27.01 0.54
C PHE A 8 -11.55 -27.85 -0.54
N SER A 9 -12.18 -27.94 -1.71
CA SER A 9 -11.51 -28.36 -2.95
C SER A 9 -11.70 -27.26 -3.99
N PRO A 10 -10.67 -26.46 -4.28
CA PRO A 10 -10.55 -25.83 -5.58
C PRO A 10 -9.86 -26.83 -6.50
N GLN A 11 -10.68 -27.47 -7.33
CA GLN A 11 -10.25 -28.14 -8.54
C GLN A 11 -9.98 -27.06 -9.58
N TRP A 12 -8.72 -26.76 -9.82
CA TRP A 12 -8.34 -26.21 -11.11
C TRP A 12 -7.28 -27.14 -11.69
N GLU A 13 -7.80 -27.97 -12.59
CA GLU A 13 -7.05 -28.84 -13.45
C GLU A 13 -6.11 -27.99 -14.31
N VAL A 14 -4.89 -28.49 -14.45
CA VAL A 14 -3.85 -27.95 -15.29
C VAL A 14 -4.01 -28.51 -16.70
N GLU A 15 -4.48 -27.67 -17.62
CA GLU A 15 -4.31 -27.84 -19.06
C GLU A 15 -4.04 -26.42 -19.59
N GLY A 16 -3.02 -26.09 -20.37
CA GLY A 16 -2.10 -26.84 -21.20
C GLY A 16 -1.74 -25.90 -22.36
N VAL A 17 -0.45 -25.83 -22.72
CA VAL A 17 0.08 -25.55 -24.08
C VAL A 17 -0.27 -24.19 -24.72
N SER A 18 0.68 -23.26 -24.81
CA SER A 18 1.74 -23.09 -25.83
C SER A 18 1.38 -22.08 -26.93
N SER A 19 2.20 -21.02 -26.93
CA SER A 19 2.75 -20.25 -28.06
C SER A 19 1.99 -20.17 -29.39
N GLU A 20 1.75 -18.95 -29.86
CA GLU A 20 2.46 -18.45 -31.05
C GLU A 20 2.33 -16.92 -31.23
N THR A 21 3.39 -16.42 -31.85
CA THR A 21 3.86 -15.06 -32.15
C THR A 21 2.88 -14.25 -33.02
N HIS A 22 2.88 -12.91 -32.92
CA HIS A 22 3.13 -11.99 -34.05
C HIS A 22 3.15 -10.51 -33.62
N GLN A 23 4.16 -9.85 -34.18
CA GLN A 23 4.58 -8.46 -34.03
C GLN A 23 3.53 -7.49 -34.59
N SER A 24 3.29 -6.40 -33.86
CA SER A 24 3.05 -5.09 -34.47
C SER A 24 3.22 -3.98 -33.44
N THR A 25 4.30 -3.22 -33.64
CA THR A 25 4.39 -1.76 -33.52
C THR A 25 3.24 -1.08 -32.80
N ASN A 26 3.48 -0.67 -31.56
CA ASN A 26 3.13 0.69 -31.20
C ASN A 26 4.09 1.25 -30.16
N CYS A 27 4.62 2.42 -30.51
CA CYS A 27 5.59 3.19 -29.77
C CYS A 27 4.90 3.73 -28.52
N ILE A 28 5.33 3.27 -27.34
CA ILE A 28 4.92 3.91 -26.09
C ILE A 28 5.77 5.17 -25.99
N GLU A 29 5.17 6.26 -26.45
CA GLU A 29 5.66 7.62 -26.32
C GLU A 29 5.85 7.88 -24.82
N GLN A 30 7.12 7.99 -24.44
CA GLN A 30 7.53 8.35 -23.09
C GLN A 30 7.04 9.77 -22.83
N GLN A 31 6.03 9.90 -21.98
CA GLN A 31 5.58 11.20 -21.49
C GLN A 31 6.55 11.64 -20.40
N ASP A 32 7.50 12.46 -20.85
CA ASP A 32 8.19 13.46 -20.05
C ASP A 32 7.15 14.39 -19.42
N HIS A 33 6.90 14.22 -18.12
CA HIS A 33 6.20 15.22 -17.31
C HIS A 33 7.20 15.85 -16.34
N GLY A 34 7.75 16.96 -16.82
CA GLY A 34 8.56 17.89 -16.07
C GLY A 34 7.88 18.45 -14.83
N LEU A 35 8.73 18.77 -13.87
CA LEU A 35 8.42 19.32 -12.56
C LEU A 35 7.89 20.76 -12.66
N GLU A 36 6.67 21.05 -12.17
CA GLU A 36 6.34 22.30 -11.47
C GLU A 36 4.97 22.24 -10.75
N GLY A 37 4.96 22.52 -9.44
CA GLY A 37 3.97 23.38 -8.80
C GLY A 37 2.62 22.80 -8.33
N GLY A 38 2.59 22.20 -7.13
CA GLY A 38 1.49 22.34 -6.16
C GLY A 38 0.18 21.56 -6.40
N ALA A 39 0.02 20.46 -5.66
CA ALA A 39 -1.25 19.84 -5.26
C ALA A 39 -2.29 19.59 -6.37
N MET A 40 -1.89 18.90 -7.44
CA MET A 40 -2.77 17.96 -8.11
C MET A 40 -2.01 16.65 -8.23
N THR A 41 -2.10 15.83 -7.19
CA THR A 41 -1.48 14.50 -7.16
C THR A 41 -2.11 13.70 -8.28
N ASP A 42 -1.38 13.50 -9.37
CA ASP A 42 -1.88 12.75 -10.51
C ASP A 42 -2.36 11.37 -10.03
N THR A 43 -3.49 10.93 -10.56
CA THR A 43 -4.17 9.73 -10.06
C THR A 43 -3.32 8.48 -10.28
N GLU A 44 -2.60 8.40 -11.40
CA GLU A 44 -1.65 7.31 -11.69
C GLU A 44 -0.51 7.31 -10.67
N THR A 45 0.05 8.49 -10.38
CA THR A 45 1.10 8.65 -9.36
C THR A 45 0.62 8.20 -7.96
N VAL A 46 -0.61 8.58 -7.57
CA VAL A 46 -1.21 8.12 -6.31
C VAL A 46 -1.33 6.59 -6.29
N PHE A 47 -1.82 5.98 -7.37
CA PHE A 47 -1.97 4.53 -7.45
C PHE A 47 -0.63 3.80 -7.39
N ASP A 48 0.39 4.28 -8.09
CA ASP A 48 1.74 3.74 -8.06
C ASP A 48 2.34 3.78 -6.66
N VAL A 49 2.12 4.90 -5.95
CA VAL A 49 2.52 5.00 -4.55
C VAL A 49 1.70 4.03 -3.69
N LEU A 50 0.40 3.98 -3.81
CA LEU A 50 -0.44 3.11 -3.00
C LEU A 50 -0.33 1.61 -3.35
N ALA A 51 0.24 1.23 -4.49
CA ALA A 51 0.45 -0.17 -4.87
C ALA A 51 1.26 -0.94 -3.80
N ASN A 52 2.18 -0.27 -3.10
CA ASN A 52 2.96 -0.90 -2.04
C ASN A 52 2.15 -1.09 -0.75
N ARG A 53 2.03 -2.34 -0.28
CA ARG A 53 1.28 -2.70 0.93
C ARG A 53 1.69 -1.92 2.19
N ARG A 54 2.99 -1.65 2.39
CA ARG A 54 3.47 -0.98 3.60
C ARG A 54 3.05 0.49 3.62
N ARG A 55 3.00 1.15 2.45
CA ARG A 55 2.52 2.53 2.33
C ARG A 55 1.04 2.62 2.71
N ARG A 56 0.22 1.67 2.24
CA ARG A 56 -1.21 1.56 2.64
C ARG A 56 -1.37 1.36 4.15
N TRP A 57 -0.57 0.49 4.76
CA TRP A 57 -0.64 0.27 6.21
C TRP A 57 -0.20 1.48 7.04
N VAL A 58 0.79 2.26 6.59
CA VAL A 58 1.13 3.53 7.25
C VAL A 58 -0.10 4.44 7.31
N LEU A 59 -0.79 4.63 6.19
CA LEU A 59 -1.99 5.45 6.13
C LEU A 59 -3.11 4.88 7.02
N GLY A 60 -3.32 3.56 6.98
CA GLY A 60 -4.29 2.88 7.85
C GLY A 60 -4.00 3.08 9.34
N VAL A 61 -2.74 2.93 9.77
CA VAL A 61 -2.36 3.15 11.18
C VAL A 61 -2.60 4.60 11.58
N LEU A 62 -2.24 5.57 10.74
CA LEU A 62 -2.47 6.99 11.02
C LEU A 62 -3.97 7.33 11.10
N ALA A 63 -4.80 6.71 10.24
CA ALA A 63 -6.25 6.92 10.24
C ALA A 63 -6.93 6.33 11.48
N LEU A 64 -6.46 5.18 11.96
CA LEU A 64 -7.03 4.49 13.13
C LEU A 64 -6.47 5.00 14.46
N SER A 65 -5.37 5.77 14.43
CA SER A 65 -4.71 6.21 15.65
C SER A 65 -5.37 7.47 16.22
N PRO A 66 -5.78 7.46 17.51
CA PRO A 66 -6.41 8.61 18.15
C PRO A 66 -5.41 9.74 18.49
N ARG A 67 -4.11 9.49 18.35
CA ARG A 67 -3.04 10.44 18.67
C ARG A 67 -2.03 10.48 17.54
N ASN A 68 -1.73 11.70 17.09
CA ASN A 68 -0.66 12.02 16.16
C ASN A 68 0.18 13.15 16.77
N PRO A 69 1.50 13.21 16.53
CA PRO A 69 2.29 12.33 15.67
C PRO A 69 2.60 10.96 16.31
N ILE A 70 2.77 9.93 15.48
CA ILE A 70 3.16 8.57 15.90
C ILE A 70 4.65 8.39 15.66
N SER A 71 5.38 7.91 16.67
CA SER A 71 6.80 7.60 16.48
C SER A 71 7.02 6.57 15.37
N VAL A 72 8.10 6.74 14.59
CA VAL A 72 8.48 5.77 13.53
C VAL A 72 8.72 4.36 14.10
N ARG A 73 9.10 4.27 15.38
CA ARG A 73 9.20 2.98 16.09
C ARG A 73 7.83 2.32 16.22
N GLY A 74 6.84 3.07 16.73
CA GLY A 74 5.47 2.57 16.90
C GLY A 74 4.84 2.17 15.56
N LEU A 75 5.03 2.97 14.51
CA LEU A 75 4.60 2.60 13.15
C LEU A 75 5.22 1.27 12.69
N ALA A 76 6.51 1.06 12.93
CA ALA A 76 7.18 -0.17 12.54
C ALA A 76 6.66 -1.38 13.33
N GLU A 77 6.35 -1.21 14.61
CA GLU A 77 5.77 -2.25 15.46
C GLU A 77 4.38 -2.64 14.97
N SER A 78 3.49 -1.67 14.72
CA SER A 78 2.15 -1.92 14.16
C SER A 78 2.22 -2.60 12.79
N ILE A 79 3.09 -2.13 11.90
CA ILE A 79 3.23 -2.71 10.56
C ILE A 79 3.84 -4.12 10.62
N ALA A 80 4.81 -4.37 11.50
CA ALA A 80 5.35 -5.71 11.68
C ALA A 80 4.29 -6.69 12.20
N ALA A 81 3.38 -6.24 13.07
CA ALA A 81 2.26 -7.05 13.54
C ALA A 81 1.22 -7.34 12.43
N PHE A 82 1.10 -6.50 11.41
CA PHE A 82 0.29 -6.80 10.21
C PHE A 82 1.00 -7.76 9.24
N GLU A 83 2.33 -7.75 9.19
CA GLU A 83 3.11 -8.63 8.30
C GLU A 83 3.34 -10.03 8.85
N PHE A 84 3.45 -10.15 10.17
CA PHE A 84 3.88 -11.36 10.84
C PHE A 84 2.97 -11.61 12.04
N GLU A 85 2.62 -12.88 12.25
CA GLU A 85 1.80 -13.28 13.40
C GLU A 85 2.51 -13.00 14.74
N ASN A 86 3.82 -13.23 14.81
CA ASN A 86 4.66 -12.96 15.99
C ASN A 86 5.98 -12.28 15.55
N PRO A 87 6.00 -10.95 15.36
CA PRO A 87 7.15 -10.26 14.81
C PRO A 87 8.35 -10.28 15.77
N THR A 88 9.49 -10.78 15.28
CA THR A 88 10.76 -10.71 16.00
C THR A 88 11.32 -9.29 15.99
N THR A 89 12.19 -8.98 16.96
CA THR A 89 12.91 -7.69 17.02
C THR A 89 13.66 -7.37 15.73
N THR A 90 14.26 -8.39 15.09
CA THR A 90 14.95 -8.27 13.81
C THR A 90 14.00 -7.90 12.67
N GLN A 91 12.82 -8.53 12.58
CA GLN A 91 11.80 -8.19 11.58
C GLN A 91 11.30 -6.76 11.76
N THR A 92 10.96 -6.35 12.99
CA THR A 92 10.53 -4.98 13.28
C THR A 92 11.61 -3.95 12.94
N LYS A 93 12.89 -4.26 13.22
CA LYS A 93 14.02 -3.39 12.83
C LYS A 93 14.15 -3.26 11.32
N ARG A 94 13.94 -4.34 10.56
CA ARG A 94 13.91 -4.31 9.09
C ARG A 94 12.76 -3.46 8.57
N VAL A 95 11.56 -3.62 9.12
CA VAL A 95 10.40 -2.77 8.79
C VAL A 95 10.72 -1.31 9.06
N ARG A 96 11.21 -0.96 10.26
CA ARG A 96 11.59 0.41 10.63
C ARG A 96 12.60 1.02 9.65
N THR A 97 13.61 0.25 9.27
CA THR A 97 14.64 0.71 8.33
C THR A 97 14.04 0.96 6.95
N SER A 98 13.20 0.05 6.47
CA SER A 98 12.48 0.20 5.19
C SER A 98 11.58 1.43 5.21
N LEU A 99 10.82 1.65 6.29
CA LEU A 99 9.94 2.82 6.44
C LEU A 99 10.72 4.12 6.27
N ARG A 100 11.82 4.27 7.03
CA ARG A 100 12.64 5.49 6.98
C ARG A 100 13.28 5.75 5.63
N ARG A 101 13.70 4.69 4.93
CA ARG A 101 14.50 4.84 3.71
C ARG A 101 13.66 5.09 2.46
N THR A 102 12.46 4.55 2.38
CA THR A 102 11.69 4.57 1.12
C THR A 102 10.22 4.90 1.31
N HIS A 103 9.54 4.26 2.26
CA HIS A 103 8.09 4.36 2.33
C HIS A 103 7.59 5.70 2.84
N LEU A 104 8.27 6.29 3.84
CA LEU A 104 7.85 7.57 4.38
C LEU A 104 8.16 8.71 3.41
N ALA A 105 9.35 8.72 2.78
CA ALA A 105 9.70 9.71 1.77
C ALA A 105 8.65 9.76 0.64
N ALA A 106 8.33 8.62 0.04
CA ALA A 106 7.36 8.56 -1.05
C ALA A 106 5.91 8.94 -0.64
N LEU A 107 5.57 8.91 0.65
CA LEU A 107 4.27 9.38 1.14
C LEU A 107 4.29 10.88 1.48
N GLU A 108 5.43 11.38 1.93
CA GLU A 108 5.66 12.80 2.18
C GLU A 108 5.71 13.59 0.87
N ASP A 109 6.28 13.01 -0.20
CA ASP A 109 6.29 13.58 -1.55
C ASP A 109 4.88 13.82 -2.12
N LEU A 110 3.86 13.11 -1.61
CA LEU A 110 2.46 13.29 -2.00
C LEU A 110 1.66 14.19 -1.04
N ASP A 111 2.32 14.82 -0.06
CA ASP A 111 1.67 15.54 1.04
C ASP A 111 0.70 14.65 1.87
N ALA A 112 0.83 13.32 1.77
CA ALA A 112 -0.03 12.38 2.49
C ALA A 112 0.33 12.35 3.98
N ILE A 113 1.60 12.50 4.30
CA ILE A 113 2.11 12.52 5.67
C ILE A 113 3.05 13.70 5.86
N HIS A 114 3.31 14.04 7.12
CA HIS A 114 4.35 14.97 7.51
C HIS A 114 5.29 14.30 8.52
N ILE A 115 6.60 14.41 8.30
CA ILE A 115 7.62 13.86 9.20
C ILE A 115 8.20 14.99 10.06
N SER A 116 8.03 14.86 11.38
CA SER A 116 8.61 15.77 12.37
C SER A 116 9.63 15.05 13.26
N GLN A 117 10.23 15.79 14.19
CA GLN A 117 11.14 15.20 15.19
C GLN A 117 10.42 14.19 16.11
N ASP A 118 9.14 14.44 16.39
CA ASP A 118 8.32 13.64 17.31
C ASP A 118 7.75 12.38 16.64
N GLY A 119 7.58 12.40 15.32
CA GLY A 119 7.07 11.25 14.59
C GLY A 119 6.46 11.60 13.23
N VAL A 120 5.45 10.83 12.85
CA VAL A 120 4.72 10.98 11.60
C VAL A 120 3.29 11.37 11.92
N SER A 121 2.78 12.41 11.26
CA SER A 121 1.38 12.84 11.32
C SER A 121 0.74 12.86 9.93
N PRO A 122 -0.60 12.86 9.84
CA PRO A 122 -1.29 13.15 8.58
C PRO A 122 -0.84 14.48 7.96
N GLY A 123 -0.63 14.49 6.65
CA GLY A 123 -0.38 15.70 5.87
C GLY A 123 -1.67 16.29 5.26
N PRO A 124 -1.58 17.42 4.54
CA PRO A 124 -2.74 18.08 3.94
C PRO A 124 -3.53 17.21 2.95
N ALA A 125 -2.85 16.35 2.17
CA ALA A 125 -3.49 15.47 1.19
C ALA A 125 -3.96 14.13 1.78
N PHE A 126 -3.76 13.91 3.09
CA PHE A 126 -4.02 12.62 3.74
C PHE A 126 -5.43 12.10 3.49
N HIS A 127 -6.46 12.91 3.75
CA HIS A 127 -7.84 12.48 3.63
C HIS A 127 -8.23 12.12 2.19
N THR A 128 -7.73 12.88 1.21
CA THR A 128 -7.97 12.61 -0.21
C THR A 128 -7.34 11.27 -0.62
N ILE A 129 -6.07 11.06 -0.29
CA ILE A 129 -5.33 9.84 -0.63
C ILE A 129 -5.90 8.63 0.12
N PHE A 130 -6.23 8.79 1.41
CA PHE A 130 -6.85 7.73 2.20
C PHE A 130 -8.25 7.38 1.69
N HIS A 131 -9.01 8.34 1.16
CA HIS A 131 -10.29 8.07 0.53
C HIS A 131 -10.14 7.19 -0.70
N VAL A 132 -9.14 7.44 -1.57
CA VAL A 132 -8.84 6.56 -2.72
C VAL A 132 -8.56 5.13 -2.26
N LEU A 133 -7.76 4.97 -1.19
CA LEU A 133 -7.52 3.67 -0.58
C LEU A 133 -8.81 3.03 -0.04
N ALA A 134 -9.65 3.80 0.67
CA ALA A 134 -10.88 3.31 1.29
C ALA A 134 -11.96 2.92 0.26
N VAL A 135 -12.12 3.69 -0.81
CA VAL A 135 -13.08 3.39 -1.88
C VAL A 135 -12.74 2.05 -2.54
N GLY A 136 -11.45 1.81 -2.81
CA GLY A 136 -10.97 0.52 -3.33
C GLY A 136 -11.23 -0.68 -2.39
N LEU A 137 -11.36 -0.44 -1.09
CA LEU A 137 -11.73 -1.47 -0.09
C LEU A 137 -13.25 -1.70 -0.03
N THR A 138 -14.07 -0.75 -0.47
CA THR A 138 -15.54 -0.82 -0.42
C THR A 138 -16.19 -1.30 -1.71
N HIS A 139 -15.49 -1.28 -2.84
CA HIS A 139 -16.03 -1.82 -4.09
C HIS A 139 -15.88 -3.35 -4.13
N GLN A 140 -16.70 -4.05 -3.35
CA GLN A 140 -17.00 -5.45 -3.64
C GLN A 140 -17.66 -5.49 -5.03
N PRO A 141 -17.15 -6.26 -6.01
CA PRO A 141 -17.89 -6.46 -7.23
C PRO A 141 -19.20 -7.12 -6.83
N HIS A 142 -20.30 -6.39 -6.99
CA HIS A 142 -21.62 -6.99 -6.99
C HIS A 142 -21.64 -7.90 -8.22
N THR A 143 -21.34 -9.18 -8.00
CA THR A 143 -21.63 -10.24 -8.96
C THR A 143 -23.13 -10.30 -9.05
N GLN A 144 -23.68 -9.51 -9.99
CA GLN A 144 -25.07 -9.58 -10.39
C GLN A 144 -25.26 -10.97 -11.00
N SER A 145 -26.00 -11.82 -10.30
CA SER A 145 -26.47 -13.11 -10.79
C SER A 145 -27.94 -13.03 -11.16
#